data_AF-A0A0K1EIG3-F1
#
_entry.id   AF-A0A0K1EIG3-F1
#
_cell.length_a   1.000
_cell.length_b   1.000
_cell.length_c   1.000
_cell.angle_alpha   90.00
_cell.angle_beta   90.00
_cell.angle_gamma   90.00
#
_symmetry.space_group_name_H-M   'P 1'
#
loop_
_entity.id
_entity.type
_entity.pdbx_description
1 polymer ?
#
loop_
_entity_poly.entity_id
_entity_poly.type
_entity_poly.pdbx_seq_one_letter_code
_entity_poly.pdbx_strand_id
1 'polypeptide(L)'
;MNRSELRKRRASGEHDLRGVDLSGADLRGFDLRGADLRGADLTEADLHSTDLRGAVLAQSSFDGARLTGARMDASTCERSGFSPDQVEALRRRGVEFIPLETLARPEPDRALDS
;
A
#
# COMPACT_ATOMS: atom_id res chain seq x y z
N MET A 1 -16.50 -4.64 -3.79
CA MET A 1 -15.98 -6.03 -3.70
C MET A 1 -15.76 -6.43 -2.24
N ASN A 2 -15.92 -7.70 -1.84
CA ASN A 2 -15.77 -8.12 -0.44
C ASN A 2 -14.33 -8.58 -0.07
N ARG A 3 -13.99 -8.57 1.23
CA ARG A 3 -12.66 -8.93 1.75
C ARG A 3 -12.23 -10.36 1.38
N SER A 4 -13.17 -11.30 1.34
CA SER A 4 -12.91 -12.71 1.01
C SER A 4 -12.53 -12.89 -0.46
N GLU A 5 -13.20 -12.17 -1.36
CA GLU A 5 -12.95 -12.20 -2.80
C GLU A 5 -11.59 -11.57 -3.12
N LEU A 6 -11.29 -10.44 -2.48
CA LEU A 6 -9.98 -9.81 -2.61
C LEU A 6 -8.84 -10.74 -2.15
N ARG A 7 -9.04 -11.50 -1.07
CA ARG A 7 -8.05 -12.50 -0.61
C ARG A 7 -7.80 -13.58 -1.64
N LYS A 8 -8.84 -14.08 -2.32
CA LYS A 8 -8.68 -15.12 -3.34
C LYS A 8 -7.87 -14.62 -4.52
N ARG A 9 -8.19 -13.43 -5.04
CA ARG A 9 -7.45 -12.80 -6.14
C ARG A 9 -5.97 -12.61 -5.78
N ARG A 10 -5.72 -12.11 -4.58
CA ARG A 10 -4.35 -11.95 -4.05
C ARG A 10 -3.63 -13.29 -3.87
N ALA A 11 -4.33 -14.32 -3.40
CA ALA A 11 -3.78 -15.66 -3.25
C ALA A 11 -3.48 -16.36 -4.59
N SER A 12 -4.21 -16.03 -5.67
CA SER A 12 -3.89 -16.50 -7.02
C SER A 12 -2.71 -15.74 -7.67
N GLY A 13 -2.06 -14.83 -6.95
CA GLY A 13 -0.98 -13.99 -7.50
C GLY A 13 -1.50 -12.84 -8.37
N GLU A 14 -2.78 -12.50 -8.25
CA GLU A 14 -3.34 -11.38 -8.99
C GLU A 14 -2.96 -10.07 -8.31
N HIS A 15 -2.06 -9.35 -8.98
CA HIS A 15 -1.64 -8.02 -8.58
C HIS A 15 -2.46 -6.92 -9.26
N ASP A 16 -3.25 -7.27 -10.29
CA ASP A 16 -4.08 -6.35 -11.05
C ASP A 16 -5.43 -6.10 -10.37
N LEU A 17 -5.53 -4.99 -9.65
CA LEU A 17 -6.73 -4.50 -9.00
C LEU A 17 -7.17 -3.15 -9.58
N ARG A 18 -6.83 -2.90 -10.86
CA ARG A 18 -7.14 -1.64 -11.53
C ARG A 18 -8.65 -1.46 -11.69
N GLY A 19 -9.14 -0.26 -11.38
CA GLY A 19 -10.56 0.08 -11.51
C GLY A 19 -11.50 -0.74 -10.62
N VAL A 20 -10.98 -1.49 -9.65
CA VAL A 20 -11.80 -2.31 -8.76
C VAL A 20 -12.48 -1.42 -7.73
N ASP A 21 -13.77 -1.66 -7.53
CA ASP A 21 -14.54 -1.05 -6.45
C ASP A 21 -14.27 -1.78 -5.12
N LEU A 22 -13.54 -1.10 -4.25
CA LEU A 22 -13.22 -1.45 -2.87
C LEU A 22 -13.82 -0.41 -1.90
N SER A 23 -14.83 0.36 -2.33
CA SER A 23 -15.48 1.35 -1.48
C SER A 23 -16.09 0.67 -0.24
N GLY A 24 -15.87 1.29 0.93
CA GLY A 24 -16.33 0.75 2.22
C GLY A 24 -15.73 -0.61 2.61
N ALA A 25 -14.72 -1.13 1.89
CA ALA A 25 -14.16 -2.44 2.18
C ALA A 25 -13.33 -2.45 3.49
N ASP A 26 -13.47 -3.52 4.27
CA ASP A 26 -12.60 -3.78 5.42
C ASP A 26 -11.27 -4.40 4.96
N LEU A 27 -10.24 -3.56 4.84
CA LEU A 27 -8.88 -3.92 4.43
C LEU A 27 -7.89 -3.84 5.60
N ARG A 28 -8.38 -3.86 6.84
CA ARG A 28 -7.52 -3.72 8.03
C ARG A 28 -6.46 -4.80 8.09
N GLY A 29 -5.19 -4.38 8.20
CA GLY A 29 -4.04 -5.27 8.27
C GLY A 29 -3.81 -6.10 7.01
N PHE A 30 -4.39 -5.70 5.87
CA PHE A 30 -4.30 -6.49 4.64
C PHE A 30 -2.95 -6.29 3.96
N ASP A 31 -2.44 -7.36 3.32
CA ASP A 31 -1.24 -7.27 2.51
C ASP A 31 -1.59 -6.93 1.06
N LEU A 32 -1.41 -5.65 0.71
CA LEU A 32 -1.57 -5.11 -0.64
C LEU A 32 -0.23 -4.71 -1.26
N ARG A 33 0.89 -5.27 -0.78
CA ARG A 33 2.21 -4.98 -1.34
C ARG A 33 2.25 -5.27 -2.83
N GLY A 34 2.85 -4.35 -3.59
CA GLY A 34 2.96 -4.45 -5.05
C GLY A 34 1.63 -4.49 -5.81
N ALA A 35 0.48 -4.20 -5.18
CA ALA A 35 -0.81 -4.15 -5.86
C ALA A 35 -0.82 -3.04 -6.91
N ASP A 36 -1.41 -3.30 -8.07
CA ASP A 36 -1.79 -2.29 -9.03
C ASP A 36 -3.24 -1.87 -8.76
N LEU A 37 -3.41 -0.77 -8.03
CA LEU A 37 -4.70 -0.19 -7.64
C LEU A 37 -5.04 1.03 -8.51
N ARG A 38 -4.48 1.15 -9.72
CA ARG A 38 -4.72 2.32 -10.57
C ARG A 38 -6.21 2.48 -10.87
N GLY A 39 -6.76 3.65 -10.58
CA GLY A 39 -8.19 3.93 -10.76
C GLY A 39 -9.12 3.14 -9.83
N ALA A 40 -8.61 2.42 -8.83
CA ALA A 40 -9.46 1.71 -7.86
C ALA A 40 -10.22 2.71 -6.98
N ASP A 41 -11.44 2.33 -6.58
CA ASP A 41 -12.22 3.09 -5.62
C ASP A 41 -12.02 2.53 -4.21
N LEU A 42 -11.33 3.27 -3.34
CA LEU A 42 -11.12 2.97 -1.92
C LEU A 42 -11.89 3.96 -1.03
N THR A 43 -12.90 4.63 -1.57
CA THR A 43 -13.71 5.62 -0.83
C THR A 43 -14.32 4.97 0.40
N GLU A 44 -14.17 5.60 1.58
CA GLU A 44 -14.63 5.08 2.88
C GLU A 44 -14.05 3.70 3.28
N ALA A 45 -13.06 3.17 2.57
CA ALA A 45 -12.45 1.89 2.92
C ALA A 45 -11.64 1.98 4.23
N ASP A 46 -11.63 0.89 4.99
CA ASP A 46 -10.81 0.79 6.20
C ASP A 46 -9.45 0.18 5.87
N LEU A 47 -8.46 1.05 5.65
CA LEU A 47 -7.07 0.70 5.34
C LEU A 47 -6.18 0.72 6.59
N HIS A 48 -6.74 0.67 7.80
CA HIS A 48 -5.95 0.70 9.02
C HIS A 48 -4.89 -0.41 9.07
N SER A 49 -3.63 -0.05 9.32
CA SER A 49 -2.49 -0.98 9.36
C SER A 49 -2.28 -1.81 8.07
N THR A 50 -2.81 -1.37 6.92
CA THR A 50 -2.64 -2.05 5.63
C THR A 50 -1.24 -1.86 5.09
N ASP A 51 -0.69 -2.89 4.46
CA ASP A 51 0.61 -2.80 3.80
C ASP A 51 0.44 -2.46 2.31
N LEU A 52 0.78 -1.23 1.92
CA LEU A 52 0.70 -0.70 0.57
C LEU A 52 2.09 -0.46 -0.05
N ARG A 53 3.16 -1.04 0.53
CA ARG A 53 4.52 -0.85 0.01
C ARG A 53 4.66 -1.37 -1.42
N GLY A 54 5.24 -0.58 -2.30
CA GLY A 54 5.37 -0.86 -3.73
C GLY A 54 4.05 -0.89 -4.51
N ALA A 55 2.90 -0.61 -3.89
CA ALA A 55 1.62 -0.53 -4.59
C ALA A 55 1.55 0.70 -5.50
N VAL A 56 0.66 0.65 -6.50
CA VAL A 56 0.42 1.76 -7.44
C VAL A 56 -0.99 2.28 -7.22
N LEU A 57 -1.10 3.50 -6.69
CA LEU A 57 -2.36 4.18 -6.32
C LEU A 57 -2.68 5.35 -7.27
N ALA A 58 -2.08 5.38 -8.47
CA ALA A 58 -2.33 6.46 -9.41
C ALA A 58 -3.82 6.49 -9.80
N GLN A 59 -4.44 7.67 -9.72
CA GLN A 59 -5.86 7.88 -10.02
C GLN A 59 -6.84 7.10 -9.13
N SER A 60 -6.41 6.48 -8.02
CA SER A 60 -7.33 5.85 -7.09
C SER A 60 -8.02 6.88 -6.19
N SER A 61 -9.29 6.67 -5.86
CA SER A 61 -10.00 7.46 -4.84
C SER A 61 -9.76 6.83 -3.47
N PHE A 62 -9.47 7.64 -2.45
CA PHE A 62 -9.40 7.21 -1.05
C PHE A 62 -9.96 8.31 -0.12
N ASP A 63 -10.98 9.01 -0.62
CA ASP A 63 -11.76 9.98 0.14
C ASP A 63 -12.50 9.29 1.28
N GLY A 64 -12.46 9.87 2.47
CA GLY A 64 -13.04 9.25 3.68
C GLY A 64 -12.36 7.96 4.15
N ALA A 65 -11.36 7.44 3.44
CA ALA A 65 -10.69 6.19 3.81
C ALA A 65 -9.88 6.33 5.12
N ARG A 66 -9.88 5.29 5.94
CA ARG A 66 -9.10 5.23 7.19
C ARG A 66 -7.69 4.72 6.90
N LEU A 67 -6.72 5.64 6.80
CA LEU A 67 -5.33 5.33 6.45
C LEU A 67 -4.38 5.22 7.65
N THR A 68 -4.90 5.31 8.88
CA THR A 68 -4.06 5.33 10.08
C THR A 68 -3.26 4.03 10.22
N GLY A 69 -1.94 4.13 10.33
CA GLY A 69 -1.02 2.98 10.38
C GLY A 69 -0.80 2.30 9.02
N ALA A 70 -1.43 2.76 7.93
CA ALA A 70 -1.17 2.22 6.61
C ALA A 70 0.29 2.47 6.23
N ARG A 71 0.95 1.47 5.65
CA ARG A 71 2.39 1.51 5.36
C ARG A 71 2.63 1.78 3.89
N MET A 72 3.35 2.85 3.59
CA MET A 72 3.80 3.21 2.25
C MET A 72 5.32 3.37 2.26
N ASP A 73 5.98 3.11 1.13
CA ASP A 73 7.40 3.38 0.94
C ASP A 73 7.61 4.44 -0.14
N ALA A 74 8.86 4.85 -0.35
CA ALA A 74 9.22 5.80 -1.41
C ALA A 74 8.76 5.30 -2.79
N SER A 75 8.88 3.99 -3.04
CA SER A 75 8.43 3.34 -4.26
C SER A 75 6.95 3.58 -4.53
N THR A 76 6.08 3.47 -3.52
CA THR A 76 4.63 3.76 -3.67
C THR A 76 4.39 5.20 -4.12
N CYS A 77 5.11 6.17 -3.55
CA CYS A 77 4.97 7.59 -3.95
C CYS A 77 5.41 7.83 -5.38
N GLU A 78 6.59 7.31 -5.75
CA GLU A 78 7.16 7.45 -7.09
C GLU A 78 6.25 6.81 -8.15
N ARG A 79 5.75 5.60 -7.88
CA ARG A 79 4.89 4.86 -8.80
C ARG A 79 3.50 5.46 -8.94
N SER A 80 2.99 6.07 -7.87
CA SER A 80 1.64 6.67 -7.84
C SER A 80 1.65 8.12 -8.34
N GLY A 81 2.83 8.74 -8.46
CA GLY A 81 2.97 10.14 -8.87
C GLY A 81 2.48 11.11 -7.80
N PHE A 82 2.60 10.76 -6.52
CA PHE A 82 2.17 11.66 -5.44
C PHE A 82 3.08 12.89 -5.36
N SER A 83 2.47 14.06 -5.36
CA SER A 83 3.15 15.33 -5.08
C SER A 83 3.60 15.40 -3.60
N PRO A 84 4.61 16.21 -3.26
CA PRO A 84 5.05 16.40 -1.89
C PRO A 84 3.91 16.79 -0.93
N ASP A 85 2.98 17.62 -1.40
CA ASP A 85 1.81 18.04 -0.63
C ASP A 85 0.86 16.87 -0.32
N GLN A 86 0.66 15.96 -1.28
CA GLN A 86 -0.13 14.75 -1.08
C GLN A 86 0.54 13.79 -0.09
N VAL A 87 1.86 13.61 -0.19
CA VAL A 87 2.63 12.79 0.76
C VAL A 87 2.50 13.35 2.17
N GLU A 88 2.60 14.67 2.33
CA GLU A 88 2.43 15.32 3.64
C GLU A 88 0.99 15.22 4.15
N ALA A 89 -0.02 15.34 3.27
CA ALA A 89 -1.41 15.09 3.62
C ALA A 89 -1.64 13.65 4.10
N LEU A 90 -1.03 12.65 3.44
CA LEU A 90 -1.07 11.24 3.84
C LEU A 90 -0.40 11.04 5.21
N ARG A 91 0.75 11.66 5.46
CA ARG A 91 1.40 11.67 6.79
C ARG A 91 0.48 12.22 7.87
N ARG A 92 -0.20 13.33 7.62
CA ARG A 92 -1.19 13.92 8.55
C ARG A 92 -2.40 13.01 8.81
N ARG A 93 -2.73 12.13 7.86
CA ARG A 93 -3.77 11.08 8.03
C ARG A 93 -3.28 9.87 8.83
N GLY A 94 -2.03 9.86 9.26
CA GLY A 94 -1.41 8.78 10.05
C GLY A 94 -0.83 7.65 9.20
N VAL A 95 -0.53 7.89 7.92
CA VAL A 95 0.21 6.93 7.09
C VAL A 95 1.65 6.81 7.58
N GLU A 96 2.09 5.58 7.81
CA GLU A 96 3.46 5.23 8.14
C GLU A 96 4.30 5.15 6.86
N PHE A 97 5.29 6.02 6.76
CA PHE A 97 6.28 5.95 5.68
C PHE A 97 7.48 5.11 6.10
N ILE A 98 7.66 3.97 5.44
CA ILE A 98 8.77 3.05 5.67
C ILE A 98 9.92 3.45 4.73
N PRO A 99 11.06 3.93 5.25
CA PRO A 99 12.21 4.26 4.42
C PRO A 99 12.80 3.02 3.74
N LEU A 100 13.30 3.20 2.52
CA LEU A 100 13.97 2.14 1.74
C LEU A 100 15.18 1.54 2.47
N GLU A 101 15.80 2.30 3.38
CA GLU A 101 16.97 1.87 4.16
C GLU A 101 16.68 0.67 5.07
N THR A 102 15.43 0.49 5.51
CA THR A 102 15.01 -0.69 6.29
C THR A 102 14.97 -1.98 5.46
N LEU A 103 15.00 -1.88 4.12
CA LEU A 103 14.94 -3.02 3.19
C LEU A 103 16.31 -3.42 2.63
N ALA A 104 17.37 -2.62 2.88
CA ALA A 104 18.70 -2.81 2.32
C ALA A 104 19.79 -2.79 3.39
N ARG A 105 19.75 -3.75 4.31
CA ARG A 105 20.98 -4.39 4.78
C ARG A 105 20.81 -5.89 4.58
N PRO A 106 21.37 -6.49 3.50
CA PRO A 106 22.05 -7.75 3.77
C PRO A 106 23.02 -7.44 4.91
N GLU A 107 22.83 -8.07 6.07
CA GLU A 107 23.94 -8.23 7.00
C GLU A 107 25.15 -8.60 6.14
N PRO A 108 26.27 -7.87 6.17
CA PRO A 108 27.46 -8.37 5.51
C PRO A 108 27.67 -9.73 6.15
N ASP A 109 27.50 -10.77 5.34
CA ASP A 109 27.75 -12.14 5.69
C ASP A 109 29.18 -12.16 6.22
N ARG A 110 29.32 -12.00 7.54
CA ARG A 110 30.57 -12.14 8.25
C ARG A 110 30.76 -13.63 8.43
N ALA A 111 30.73 -14.32 7.29
CA ALA A 111 31.30 -15.63 7.11
C ALA A 111 32.79 -15.47 7.40
N LEU A 112 33.14 -15.92 8.61
CA LEU A 112 34.37 -16.63 8.92
C LEU A 112 35.12 -17.07 7.66
N ASP A 113 36.23 -16.42 7.34
CA ASP A 113 37.41 -17.13 6.86
C ASP A 113 38.69 -16.31 7.08
N SER A 114 39.42 -16.67 8.14
CA SER A 114 40.89 -16.71 8.31
C SER A 114 41.24 -16.79 9.79
#